data_AF-A0A972KF14-F1
#
_entry.id   AF-A0A972KF14-F1
#
_cell.length_a   1.000
_cell.length_b   1.000
_cell.length_c   1.000
_cell.angle_alpha   90.00
_cell.angle_beta   90.00
_cell.angle_gamma   90.00
#
_symmetry.space_group_name_H-M   'P 1'
#
loop_
_entity.id
_entity.type
_entity.pdbx_description
1 polymer ?
#
loop_
_entity_poly.entity_id
_entity_poly.type
_entity_poly.pdbx_seq_one_letter_code
_entity_poly.pdbx_strand_id
1 'polypeptide(L)'
;MMWKEALVLDPRYRTFAFAGGKGRKYLIRKFAEELAREQQTVLITGLESIKLPVAGSIVVGQDIPILMNQVERAFQNNPIVDAGKSLMDAMLEGFHLDELEAIQQQSPADYLLIELGGVQEKPILDTRFIKKWARTRIWDQLIFCMEIGVIDTELTQQSTEDLKRFSRNFDSTLSQETFLEYLLDESRGLGKLFRASWPALFLFTDVETTPLENRALAIAKELHQQGITHLALANLKENRIRKLRP
;
A
#
# COMPACT_ATOMS: atom_id res chain seq x y z
N MET A 1 10.98 6.45 16.17
CA MET A 1 11.43 5.58 15.07
C MET A 1 11.02 6.27 13.79
N MET A 2 11.93 6.38 12.83
CA MET A 2 11.65 7.03 11.54
C MET A 2 10.80 6.06 10.69
N TRP A 3 9.80 6.55 9.95
CA TRP A 3 8.90 5.73 9.14
C TRP A 3 9.65 4.80 8.18
N LYS A 4 10.75 5.28 7.60
CA LYS A 4 11.63 4.54 6.70
C LYS A 4 12.22 3.30 7.35
N GLU A 5 12.64 3.37 8.61
CA GLU A 5 13.20 2.21 9.33
C GLU A 5 12.15 1.10 9.54
N ALA A 6 10.89 1.49 9.72
CA ALA A 6 9.80 0.56 9.95
C ALA A 6 9.23 -0.01 8.64
N LEU A 7 9.19 0.80 7.58
CA LEU A 7 8.59 0.44 6.30
C LEU A 7 9.56 -0.25 5.35
N VAL A 8 10.83 0.18 5.29
CA VAL A 8 11.77 -0.32 4.29
C VAL A 8 12.41 -1.62 4.75
N LEU A 9 12.26 -2.68 3.95
CA LEU A 9 12.84 -3.99 4.23
C LEU A 9 14.31 -4.10 3.81
N ASP A 10 14.71 -3.41 2.74
CA ASP A 10 16.09 -3.32 2.26
C ASP A 10 16.41 -1.87 1.87
N PRO A 11 17.52 -1.29 2.36
CA PRO A 11 17.89 0.10 2.08
C PRO A 11 18.18 0.38 0.60
N ARG A 12 18.25 -0.63 -0.27
CA ARG A 12 18.40 -0.50 -1.72
C ARG A 12 17.08 -0.33 -2.45
N TYR A 13 15.94 -0.64 -1.81
CA TYR A 13 14.63 -0.51 -2.45
C TYR A 13 14.27 0.96 -2.69
N ARG A 14 13.77 1.25 -3.89
CA ARG A 14 13.43 2.59 -4.37
C ARG A 14 11.99 2.66 -4.86
N THR A 15 11.42 1.55 -5.31
CA THR A 15 10.03 1.50 -5.77
C THR A 15 9.15 0.73 -4.79
N PHE A 16 8.14 1.39 -4.25
CA PHE A 16 7.23 0.86 -3.23
C PHE A 16 5.80 0.89 -3.73
N ALA A 17 5.14 -0.25 -3.73
CA ALA A 17 3.71 -0.30 -3.99
C ALA A 17 2.92 -0.40 -2.70
N PHE A 18 1.84 0.36 -2.61
CA PHE A 18 0.98 0.43 -1.45
C PHE A 18 -0.40 -0.11 -1.83
N ALA A 19 -0.86 -1.15 -1.13
CA ALA A 19 -2.15 -1.77 -1.35
C ALA A 19 -2.97 -1.83 -0.04
N GLY A 20 -4.25 -2.16 -0.16
CA GLY A 20 -5.12 -2.44 0.99
C GLY A 20 -5.97 -1.25 1.43
N GLY A 21 -6.37 -1.27 2.69
CA GLY A 21 -7.47 -0.47 3.24
C GLY A 21 -7.10 0.90 3.80
N LYS A 22 -7.94 1.36 4.73
CA LYS A 22 -7.90 2.71 5.32
C LYS A 22 -6.53 3.10 5.87
N GLY A 23 -6.16 4.36 5.64
CA GLY A 23 -4.91 4.94 6.09
C GLY A 23 -3.73 4.83 5.11
N ARG A 24 -3.86 4.05 4.03
CA ARG A 24 -2.84 3.90 2.98
C ARG A 24 -2.40 5.24 2.36
N LYS A 25 -3.35 6.11 2.02
CA LYS A 25 -3.04 7.43 1.43
C LYS A 25 -2.24 8.30 2.39
N TYR A 26 -2.65 8.34 3.65
CA TYR A 26 -1.93 9.06 4.69
C TYR A 26 -0.51 8.51 4.86
N LEU A 27 -0.37 7.18 4.86
CA LEU A 27 0.91 6.49 4.93
C LEU A 27 1.86 6.87 3.78
N ILE A 28 1.39 6.80 2.52
CA ILE A 28 2.17 7.19 1.34
C ILE A 28 2.70 8.61 1.52
N ARG A 29 1.86 9.53 1.99
CA ARG A 29 2.24 10.93 2.19
C ARG A 29 3.25 11.10 3.31
N LYS A 30 3.03 10.50 4.47
CA LYS A 30 3.99 10.59 5.58
C LYS A 30 5.33 9.98 5.25
N PHE A 31 5.33 8.89 4.49
CA PHE A 31 6.56 8.31 3.99
C PHE A 31 7.27 9.23 2.98
N ALA A 32 6.54 9.81 2.01
CA ALA A 32 7.10 10.78 1.07
C ALA A 32 7.66 12.03 1.76
N GLU A 33 6.93 12.59 2.74
CA GLU A 33 7.39 13.74 3.54
C GLU A 33 8.67 13.42 4.32
N GLU A 34 8.81 12.20 4.83
CA GLU A 34 10.04 11.79 5.53
C GLU A 34 11.22 11.67 4.57
N LEU A 35 11.03 11.02 3.41
CA LEU A 35 12.04 10.93 2.37
C LEU A 35 12.47 12.32 1.86
N ALA A 36 11.51 13.23 1.65
CA ALA A 36 11.78 14.61 1.27
C ALA A 36 12.58 15.38 2.34
N ARG A 37 12.32 15.13 3.64
CA ARG A 37 13.13 15.69 4.75
C ARG A 37 14.57 15.18 4.72
N GLU A 38 14.81 13.99 4.18
CA GLU A 38 16.15 13.44 3.90
C GLU A 38 16.73 13.91 2.55
N GLN A 39 16.18 14.98 1.96
CA GLN A 39 16.60 15.54 0.67
C GLN A 39 16.45 14.56 -0.51
N GLN A 40 15.55 13.59 -0.40
CA GLN A 40 15.23 12.66 -1.48
C GLN A 40 14.03 13.17 -2.29
N THR A 41 14.06 12.93 -3.59
CA THR A 41 12.93 13.19 -4.50
C THR A 41 11.98 12.00 -4.55
N VAL A 42 10.68 12.28 -4.54
CA VAL A 42 9.64 11.26 -4.46
C VAL A 42 8.59 11.50 -5.55
N LEU A 43 8.43 10.52 -6.44
CA LEU A 43 7.35 10.47 -7.41
C LEU A 43 6.22 9.59 -6.85
N ILE A 44 5.02 10.13 -6.79
CA ILE A 44 3.80 9.42 -6.38
C ILE A 44 2.90 9.25 -7.60
N THR A 45 2.43 8.03 -7.82
CA THR A 45 1.48 7.71 -8.88
C THR A 45 0.61 6.51 -8.48
N GLY A 46 -0.27 6.02 -9.37
CA GLY A 46 -1.12 4.87 -9.08
C GLY A 46 -1.65 4.17 -10.32
N LEU A 47 -2.29 3.02 -10.12
CA LEU A 47 -2.98 2.26 -11.18
C LEU A 47 -4.38 2.78 -11.52
N GLU A 48 -4.97 3.54 -10.60
CA GLU A 48 -6.35 4.01 -10.66
C GLU A 48 -6.41 5.49 -10.25
N SER A 49 -7.60 6.07 -10.26
CA SER A 49 -7.78 7.48 -9.88
C SER A 49 -7.39 7.73 -8.42
N ILE A 50 -6.41 8.62 -8.20
CA ILE A 50 -5.95 9.05 -6.88
C ILE A 50 -6.53 10.43 -6.56
N LYS A 51 -6.97 10.65 -5.32
CA LYS A 51 -7.46 11.96 -4.89
C LYS A 51 -6.28 12.93 -4.86
N LEU A 52 -6.49 14.14 -5.39
CA LEU A 52 -5.45 15.16 -5.38
C LEU A 52 -4.90 15.38 -3.96
N PRO A 53 -3.58 15.51 -3.83
CA PRO A 53 -2.99 15.91 -2.56
C PRO A 53 -3.36 17.34 -2.19
N VAL A 54 -3.20 17.66 -0.91
CA VAL A 54 -3.32 19.03 -0.39
C VAL A 54 -2.03 19.83 -0.62
N ALA A 55 -0.88 19.16 -0.83
CA ALA A 55 0.43 19.76 -1.07
C ALA A 55 1.30 18.87 -1.98
N GLY A 56 2.07 19.49 -2.89
CA GLY A 56 2.86 18.80 -3.91
C GLY A 56 2.77 19.51 -5.26
N SER A 57 3.67 19.20 -6.18
CA SER A 57 3.52 19.57 -7.59
C SER A 57 2.71 18.48 -8.31
N ILE A 58 1.71 18.87 -9.07
CA ILE A 58 0.91 17.94 -9.87
C ILE A 58 1.37 18.02 -11.32
N VAL A 59 1.73 16.88 -11.91
CA VAL A 59 2.12 16.77 -13.31
C VAL A 59 1.16 15.80 -14.01
N VAL A 60 0.64 16.20 -15.16
CA VAL A 60 -0.27 15.38 -15.95
C VAL A 60 0.23 15.22 -17.37
N GLY A 61 0.20 13.99 -17.88
CA GLY A 61 0.67 13.69 -19.23
C GLY A 61 0.42 12.24 -19.63
N GLN A 62 0.02 12.04 -20.88
CA GLN A 62 -0.17 10.71 -21.47
C GLN A 62 1.11 10.16 -22.11
N ASP A 63 1.97 11.04 -22.62
CA ASP A 63 3.27 10.66 -23.19
C ASP A 63 4.33 10.57 -22.08
N ILE A 64 4.85 9.37 -21.82
CA ILE A 64 5.76 9.10 -20.70
C ILE A 64 7.07 9.90 -20.79
N PRO A 65 7.77 9.99 -21.95
CA PRO A 65 8.96 10.84 -22.06
C PRO A 65 8.69 12.31 -21.75
N ILE A 66 7.59 12.88 -22.25
CA ILE A 66 7.21 14.27 -21.94
C ILE A 66 6.86 14.41 -20.46
N LEU A 67 6.11 13.46 -19.90
CA LEU A 67 5.76 13.44 -18.48
C LEU A 67 7.01 13.43 -17.60
N MET A 68 8.00 12.60 -17.88
CA MET A 68 9.24 12.51 -17.09
C MET A 68 10.05 13.82 -17.14
N ASN A 69 10.13 14.47 -18.30
CA ASN A 69 10.76 15.78 -18.42
C ASN A 69 10.04 16.85 -17.57
N GLN A 70 8.71 16.80 -17.48
CA GLN A 70 7.94 17.71 -16.63
C GLN A 70 8.13 17.40 -15.14
N VAL A 71 8.19 16.12 -14.78
CA VAL A 71 8.49 15.66 -13.40
C VAL A 71 9.86 16.15 -12.95
N GLU A 72 10.90 16.02 -13.79
CA GLU A 72 12.25 16.51 -13.49
C GLU A 72 12.27 18.02 -13.20
N ARG A 73 11.57 18.81 -14.01
CA ARG A 73 11.42 20.26 -13.78
C ARG A 73 10.67 20.57 -12.50
N ALA A 74 9.65 19.78 -12.18
CA ALA A 74 8.88 19.96 -10.95
C ALA A 74 9.74 19.72 -9.69
N PHE A 75 10.68 18.77 -9.74
CA PHE A 75 11.61 18.50 -8.64
C PHE A 75 12.54 19.66 -8.27
N GLN A 76 12.74 20.63 -9.16
CA GLN A 76 13.51 21.84 -8.86
C GLN A 76 12.87 22.70 -7.77
N ASN A 77 11.55 22.62 -7.62
CA ASN A 77 10.78 23.44 -6.67
C ASN A 77 10.12 22.62 -5.57
N ASN A 78 9.84 21.34 -5.82
CA ASN A 78 9.12 20.50 -4.88
C ASN A 78 9.72 19.08 -4.87
N PRO A 79 10.22 18.58 -3.73
CA PRO A 79 10.79 17.23 -3.66
C PRO A 79 9.73 16.13 -3.81
N ILE A 80 8.44 16.45 -3.73
CA ILE A 80 7.34 15.50 -3.88
C ILE A 80 6.50 15.90 -5.10
N VAL A 81 6.39 15.00 -6.06
CA VAL A 81 5.64 15.19 -7.29
C VAL A 81 4.60 14.09 -7.43
N ASP A 82 3.37 14.48 -7.75
CA ASP A 82 2.27 13.59 -8.08
C ASP A 82 2.06 13.56 -9.58
N ALA A 83 2.07 12.36 -10.18
CA ALA A 83 1.90 12.17 -11.61
C ALA A 83 0.67 11.33 -11.95
N GLY A 84 -0.06 11.76 -12.97
CA GLY A 84 -1.20 11.04 -13.55
C GLY A 84 -1.37 11.31 -15.05
N LYS A 85 -2.27 10.55 -15.70
CA LYS A 85 -2.61 10.72 -17.12
C LYS A 85 -3.43 11.97 -17.40
N SER A 86 -4.38 12.22 -16.52
CA SER A 86 -5.38 13.28 -16.66
C SER A 86 -5.87 13.73 -15.28
N LEU A 87 -6.57 14.87 -15.25
CA LEU A 87 -7.19 15.40 -14.05
C LEU A 87 -8.71 15.49 -14.26
N MET A 88 -9.48 14.83 -13.39
CA MET A 88 -10.95 14.85 -13.41
C MET A 88 -11.48 15.09 -11.99
N ASP A 89 -12.26 16.15 -11.76
CA ASP A 89 -12.95 16.41 -10.48
C ASP A 89 -12.09 16.22 -9.22
N ALA A 90 -10.88 16.78 -9.23
CA ALA A 90 -9.87 16.65 -8.18
C ALA A 90 -9.33 15.22 -7.96
N MET A 91 -9.37 14.39 -9.00
CA MET A 91 -8.77 13.07 -9.08
C MET A 91 -7.75 13.03 -10.22
N LEU A 92 -6.54 12.54 -9.93
CA LEU A 92 -5.56 12.20 -10.95
C LEU A 92 -5.82 10.80 -11.46
N GLU A 93 -6.04 10.64 -12.75
CA GLU A 93 -6.12 9.32 -13.38
C GLU A 93 -4.73 8.64 -13.35
N GLY A 94 -4.67 7.40 -12.86
CA GLY A 94 -3.45 6.61 -12.81
C GLY A 94 -3.01 6.05 -14.17
N PHE A 95 -1.99 5.20 -14.15
CA PHE A 95 -1.40 4.58 -15.34
C PHE A 95 -1.71 3.09 -15.45
N HIS A 96 -1.64 2.54 -16.66
CA HIS A 96 -1.60 1.09 -16.86
C HIS A 96 -0.24 0.53 -16.43
N LEU A 97 -0.15 -0.81 -16.35
CA LEU A 97 1.04 -1.47 -15.82
C LEU A 97 2.28 -1.29 -16.69
N ASP A 98 2.13 -1.38 -18.00
CA ASP A 98 3.16 -1.14 -19.00
C ASP A 98 3.69 0.31 -18.93
N GLU A 99 2.82 1.27 -18.68
CA GLU A 99 3.21 2.66 -18.47
C GLU A 99 3.92 2.87 -17.12
N LEU A 100 3.48 2.20 -16.04
CA LEU A 100 4.18 2.23 -14.75
C LEU A 100 5.57 1.61 -14.84
N GLU A 101 5.76 0.56 -15.64
CA GLU A 101 7.07 -0.01 -15.91
C GLU A 101 7.96 1.00 -16.64
N ALA A 102 7.43 1.68 -17.67
CA ALA A 102 8.15 2.74 -18.36
C ALA A 102 8.50 3.91 -17.44
N ILE A 103 7.59 4.31 -16.54
CA ILE A 103 7.82 5.34 -15.51
C ILE A 103 8.93 4.88 -14.56
N GLN A 104 8.89 3.64 -14.06
CA GLN A 104 9.90 3.13 -13.13
C GLN A 104 11.30 3.11 -13.75
N GLN A 105 11.42 2.80 -15.04
CA GLN A 105 12.69 2.79 -15.76
C GLN A 105 13.24 4.18 -16.09
N GLN A 106 12.36 5.16 -16.31
CA GLN A 106 12.72 6.51 -16.75
C GLN A 106 12.63 7.57 -15.63
N SER A 107 12.16 7.19 -14.44
CA SER A 107 11.90 8.14 -13.37
C SER A 107 13.20 8.85 -12.95
N PRO A 108 13.19 10.19 -12.87
CA PRO A 108 14.31 10.93 -12.30
C PRO A 108 14.27 10.96 -10.75
N ALA A 109 13.27 10.33 -10.12
CA ALA A 109 13.09 10.36 -8.68
C ALA A 109 13.98 9.34 -7.96
N ASP A 110 14.40 9.68 -6.74
CA ASP A 110 15.05 8.72 -5.85
C ASP A 110 14.08 7.62 -5.41
N TYR A 111 12.80 7.96 -5.22
CA TYR A 111 11.77 7.00 -4.82
C TYR A 111 10.53 7.09 -5.68
N LEU A 112 9.96 5.94 -6.03
CA LEU A 112 8.67 5.82 -6.71
C LEU A 112 7.67 5.13 -5.78
N LEU A 113 6.60 5.84 -5.41
CA LEU A 113 5.51 5.30 -4.60
C LEU A 113 4.28 5.08 -5.49
N ILE A 114 3.81 3.84 -5.55
CA ILE A 114 2.72 3.41 -6.42
C ILE A 114 1.50 3.06 -5.55
N GLU A 115 0.41 3.80 -5.71
CA GLU A 115 -0.87 3.49 -5.09
C GLU A 115 -1.61 2.40 -5.89
N LEU A 116 -1.83 1.25 -5.27
CA LEU A 116 -2.58 0.11 -5.82
C LEU A 116 -4.01 0.10 -5.28
N GLY A 117 -4.99 0.24 -6.17
CA GLY A 117 -6.43 0.18 -5.87
C GLY A 117 -7.05 1.58 -5.73
N GLY A 118 -8.24 1.76 -6.31
CA GLY A 118 -8.88 3.07 -6.43
C GLY A 118 -9.50 3.63 -5.16
N VAL A 119 -10.46 4.55 -5.36
CA VAL A 119 -11.08 5.42 -4.35
C VAL A 119 -11.69 4.68 -3.16
N GLN A 120 -12.01 3.38 -3.31
CA GLN A 120 -12.60 2.57 -2.25
C GLN A 120 -11.53 1.96 -1.35
N GLU A 121 -11.36 2.52 -0.16
CA GLU A 121 -10.55 1.97 0.94
C GLU A 121 -11.22 0.69 1.46
N LYS A 122 -10.98 -0.43 0.77
CA LYS A 122 -11.58 -1.71 1.14
C LYS A 122 -10.77 -2.42 2.22
N PRO A 123 -11.42 -2.95 3.26
CA PRO A 123 -10.74 -3.73 4.30
C PRO A 123 -10.28 -5.10 3.78
N ILE A 124 -10.99 -5.67 2.81
CA ILE A 124 -10.67 -6.94 2.14
C ILE A 124 -10.56 -6.71 0.64
N LEU A 125 -9.53 -7.28 -0.01
CA LEU A 125 -9.33 -7.18 -1.45
C LEU A 125 -9.69 -8.47 -2.19
N ASP A 126 -10.24 -8.33 -3.40
CA ASP A 126 -10.38 -9.46 -4.34
C ASP A 126 -8.98 -9.92 -4.80
N THR A 127 -8.71 -11.20 -4.58
CA THR A 127 -7.39 -11.82 -4.80
C THR A 127 -6.98 -11.91 -6.27
N ARG A 128 -7.88 -11.63 -7.22
CA ARG A 128 -7.55 -11.53 -8.64
C ARG A 128 -6.76 -10.27 -8.99
N PHE A 129 -7.06 -9.13 -8.34
CA PHE A 129 -6.27 -7.90 -8.52
C PHE A 129 -4.84 -8.12 -8.05
N ILE A 130 -4.69 -8.85 -6.94
CA ILE A 130 -3.43 -9.24 -6.33
C ILE A 130 -2.61 -10.16 -7.24
N LYS A 131 -3.22 -11.15 -7.89
CA LYS A 131 -2.53 -12.01 -8.88
C LYS A 131 -1.99 -11.21 -10.07
N LYS A 132 -2.67 -10.13 -10.46
CA LYS A 132 -2.20 -9.21 -11.51
C LYS A 132 -1.00 -8.40 -11.03
N TRP A 133 -1.04 -7.91 -9.79
CA TRP A 133 0.04 -7.14 -9.15
C TRP A 133 1.29 -7.97 -8.88
N ALA A 134 1.14 -9.19 -8.36
CA ALA A 134 2.26 -10.07 -8.01
C ALA A 134 3.17 -10.48 -9.17
N ARG A 135 2.67 -10.35 -10.40
CA ARG A 135 3.39 -10.80 -11.60
C ARG A 135 4.30 -9.73 -12.20
N THR A 136 4.06 -8.46 -11.87
CA THR A 136 4.63 -7.36 -12.67
C THR A 136 6.03 -6.98 -12.26
N ARG A 137 6.45 -7.27 -11.01
CA ARG A 137 7.81 -6.96 -10.49
C ARG A 137 8.26 -5.50 -10.71
N ILE A 138 7.32 -4.58 -10.96
CA ILE A 138 7.59 -3.15 -11.20
C ILE A 138 8.08 -2.47 -9.92
N TRP A 139 7.73 -3.02 -8.76
CA TRP A 139 8.14 -2.51 -7.46
C TRP A 139 9.04 -3.50 -6.72
N ASP A 140 9.96 -2.93 -5.93
CA ASP A 140 10.89 -3.68 -5.10
C ASP A 140 10.17 -4.29 -3.89
N GLN A 141 9.23 -3.54 -3.31
CA GLN A 141 8.51 -3.92 -2.10
C GLN A 141 7.02 -3.60 -2.18
N LEU A 142 6.19 -4.54 -1.73
CA LEU A 142 4.78 -4.31 -1.46
C LEU A 142 4.57 -3.94 0.02
N ILE A 143 3.79 -2.91 0.29
CA ILE A 143 3.29 -2.54 1.62
C ILE A 143 1.77 -2.72 1.60
N PHE A 144 1.29 -3.74 2.31
CA PHE A 144 -0.13 -4.04 2.40
C PHE A 144 -0.69 -3.49 3.72
N CYS A 145 -1.61 -2.53 3.61
CA CYS A 145 -2.22 -1.85 4.74
C CYS A 145 -3.56 -2.47 5.10
N MET A 146 -3.82 -2.68 6.39
CA MET A 146 -5.08 -3.25 6.85
C MET A 146 -5.48 -2.66 8.19
N GLU A 147 -6.65 -2.04 8.24
CA GLU A 147 -7.19 -1.45 9.47
C GLU A 147 -7.52 -2.57 10.46
N ILE A 148 -6.90 -2.56 11.64
CA ILE A 148 -7.11 -3.62 12.64
C ILE A 148 -8.56 -3.64 13.18
N GLY A 149 -9.24 -2.50 13.12
CA GLY A 149 -10.60 -2.31 13.59
C GLY A 149 -11.65 -3.08 12.78
N VAL A 150 -11.30 -3.63 11.62
CA VAL A 150 -12.24 -4.37 10.75
C VAL A 150 -12.51 -5.79 11.25
N ILE A 151 -11.63 -6.30 12.12
CA ILE A 151 -11.75 -7.64 12.71
C ILE A 151 -12.81 -7.60 13.82
N ASP A 152 -13.70 -8.58 13.78
CA ASP A 152 -14.88 -8.71 14.65
C ASP A 152 -15.94 -7.62 14.41
N THR A 153 -15.94 -6.97 13.25
CA THR A 153 -16.98 -6.00 12.85
C THR A 153 -17.83 -6.51 11.70
N GLU A 154 -19.07 -6.01 11.62
CA GLU A 154 -19.96 -6.30 10.50
C GLU A 154 -19.35 -5.84 9.18
N LEU A 155 -19.35 -6.75 8.22
CA LEU A 155 -18.83 -6.53 6.89
C LEU A 155 -19.84 -5.76 6.05
N THR A 156 -19.33 -4.83 5.24
CA THR A 156 -20.13 -4.23 4.18
C THR A 156 -20.52 -5.29 3.15
N GLN A 157 -21.62 -5.07 2.41
CA GLN A 157 -22.07 -5.96 1.35
C GLN A 157 -20.94 -6.27 0.34
N GLN A 158 -20.16 -5.26 -0.03
CA GLN A 158 -19.06 -5.40 -0.98
C GLN A 158 -17.88 -6.20 -0.40
N SER A 159 -17.52 -6.01 0.87
CA SER A 159 -16.48 -6.82 1.53
C SER A 159 -16.92 -8.29 1.64
N THR A 160 -18.21 -8.50 1.89
CA THR A 160 -18.83 -9.82 1.89
C THR A 160 -18.72 -10.48 0.52
N GLU A 161 -18.98 -9.76 -0.58
CA GLU A 161 -18.83 -10.29 -1.94
C GLU A 161 -17.39 -10.70 -2.28
N ASP A 162 -16.41 -9.89 -1.89
CA ASP A 162 -15.00 -10.18 -2.12
C ASP A 162 -14.55 -11.41 -1.29
N LEU A 163 -15.03 -11.58 -0.05
CA LEU A 163 -14.81 -12.78 0.77
C LEU A 163 -15.55 -14.02 0.28
N LYS A 164 -16.78 -13.90 -0.23
CA LYS A 164 -17.55 -15.02 -0.81
C LYS A 164 -16.84 -15.69 -1.97
N ARG A 165 -15.99 -14.95 -2.69
CA ARG A 165 -15.16 -15.48 -3.78
C ARG A 165 -13.99 -16.32 -3.24
N PHE A 166 -13.61 -16.10 -1.99
CA PHE A 166 -12.53 -16.78 -1.29
C PHE A 166 -13.03 -18.02 -0.51
N SER A 167 -14.00 -17.83 0.39
CA SER A 167 -14.55 -18.87 1.27
C SER A 167 -16.06 -19.02 1.11
N ARG A 168 -16.54 -20.27 1.24
CA ARG A 168 -17.97 -20.61 1.16
C ARG A 168 -18.71 -20.39 2.48
N ASN A 169 -17.99 -20.40 3.60
CA ASN A 169 -18.53 -20.15 4.93
C ASN A 169 -18.03 -18.78 5.37
N PHE A 170 -18.89 -17.78 5.25
CA PHE A 170 -18.62 -16.43 5.75
C PHE A 170 -19.79 -16.01 6.64
N ASP A 171 -19.46 -15.50 7.81
CA ASP A 171 -20.43 -14.80 8.64
C ASP A 171 -20.54 -13.35 8.17
N SER A 172 -21.58 -12.64 8.64
CA SER A 172 -21.71 -11.19 8.43
C SER A 172 -20.60 -10.40 9.13
N THR A 173 -19.76 -11.05 9.94
CA THR A 173 -18.68 -10.47 10.72
C THR A 173 -17.36 -11.16 10.35
N LEU A 174 -16.29 -10.38 10.19
CA LEU A 174 -14.97 -10.94 9.91
C LEU A 174 -14.28 -11.40 11.19
N SER A 175 -14.40 -12.69 11.52
CA SER A 175 -13.67 -13.27 12.65
C SER A 175 -12.16 -13.26 12.43
N GLN A 176 -11.38 -13.26 13.52
CA GLN A 176 -9.92 -13.44 13.46
C GLN A 176 -9.52 -14.73 12.73
N GLU A 177 -10.26 -15.81 12.89
CA GLU A 177 -9.98 -17.09 12.20
C GLU A 177 -10.13 -16.95 10.69
N THR A 178 -11.25 -16.40 10.22
CA THR A 178 -11.49 -16.14 8.78
C THR A 178 -10.44 -15.20 8.20
N PHE A 179 -10.04 -14.21 8.99
CA PHE A 179 -9.00 -13.25 8.62
C PHE A 179 -7.65 -13.94 8.42
N LEU A 180 -7.24 -14.79 9.35
CA LEU A 180 -6.01 -15.56 9.22
C LEU A 180 -6.07 -16.55 8.07
N GLU A 181 -7.21 -17.25 7.87
CA GLU A 181 -7.41 -18.12 6.71
C GLU A 181 -7.20 -17.33 5.40
N TYR A 182 -7.78 -16.14 5.31
CA TYR A 182 -7.62 -15.25 4.17
C TYR A 182 -6.16 -14.83 3.95
N LEU A 183 -5.41 -14.49 5.00
CA LEU A 183 -4.00 -14.10 4.88
C LEU A 183 -3.07 -15.26 4.55
N LEU A 184 -3.40 -16.48 4.98
CA LEU A 184 -2.53 -17.65 4.88
C LEU A 184 -2.82 -18.53 3.65
N ASP A 185 -4.03 -18.52 3.11
CA ASP A 185 -4.41 -19.36 1.96
C ASP A 185 -3.69 -18.89 0.68
N GLU A 186 -2.79 -19.73 0.17
CA GLU A 186 -2.05 -19.49 -1.07
C GLU A 186 -2.85 -19.78 -2.35
N SER A 187 -3.93 -20.53 -2.27
CA SER A 187 -4.74 -20.91 -3.43
C SER A 187 -5.71 -19.79 -3.83
N ARG A 188 -6.42 -19.26 -2.83
CA ARG A 188 -7.56 -18.35 -2.98
C ARG A 188 -7.37 -17.03 -2.24
N GLY A 189 -6.54 -17.01 -1.18
CA GLY A 189 -6.32 -15.87 -0.29
C GLY A 189 -5.10 -15.02 -0.66
N LEU A 190 -4.56 -14.28 0.32
CA LEU A 190 -3.37 -13.44 0.20
C LEU A 190 -2.07 -14.17 0.48
N GLY A 191 -2.10 -15.45 0.86
CA GLY A 191 -0.91 -16.20 1.26
C GLY A 191 0.20 -16.14 0.21
N LYS A 192 -0.16 -16.16 -1.08
CA LYS A 192 0.80 -16.04 -2.18
C LYS A 192 1.57 -14.73 -2.21
N LEU A 193 1.02 -13.62 -1.72
CA LEU A 193 1.74 -12.36 -1.66
C LEU A 193 2.85 -12.40 -0.62
N PHE A 194 2.54 -12.93 0.56
CA PHE A 194 3.43 -12.88 1.71
C PHE A 194 4.40 -14.08 1.78
N ARG A 195 4.09 -15.16 1.05
CA ARG A 195 4.95 -16.35 0.91
C ARG A 195 5.72 -16.41 -0.40
N ALA A 196 5.45 -15.50 -1.34
CA ALA A 196 6.32 -15.33 -2.49
C ALA A 196 7.74 -14.94 -2.03
N SER A 197 8.75 -15.24 -2.85
CA SER A 197 10.12 -14.73 -2.66
C SER A 197 10.24 -13.21 -2.82
N TRP A 198 9.11 -12.50 -2.83
CA TRP A 198 9.01 -11.09 -3.13
C TRP A 198 8.80 -10.32 -1.81
N PRO A 199 9.55 -9.23 -1.55
CA PRO A 199 9.46 -8.51 -0.29
C PRO A 199 8.08 -7.87 -0.09
N ALA A 200 7.34 -8.37 0.88
CA ALA A 200 6.04 -7.81 1.29
C ALA A 200 6.07 -7.49 2.78
N LEU A 201 5.67 -6.27 3.15
CA LEU A 201 5.40 -5.84 4.51
C LEU A 201 3.89 -5.81 4.72
N PHE A 202 3.41 -6.51 5.73
CA PHE A 202 2.04 -6.37 6.19
C PHE A 202 1.97 -5.33 7.33
N LEU A 203 1.11 -4.33 7.18
CA LEU A 203 0.96 -3.21 8.11
C LEU A 203 -0.45 -3.17 8.68
N PHE A 204 -0.57 -3.37 9.99
CA PHE A 204 -1.79 -3.05 10.73
C PHE A 204 -1.93 -1.53 10.87
N THR A 205 -2.97 -0.92 10.30
CA THR A 205 -3.29 0.51 10.44
C THR A 205 -4.33 0.75 11.53
N ASP A 206 -4.46 2.01 11.97
CA ASP A 206 -5.38 2.49 13.00
C ASP A 206 -5.28 1.77 14.35
N VAL A 207 -4.05 1.43 14.75
CA VAL A 207 -3.76 0.85 16.08
C VAL A 207 -3.70 1.96 17.14
N GLU A 208 -4.86 2.54 17.46
CA GLU A 208 -4.96 3.75 18.28
C GLU A 208 -5.11 3.49 19.78
N THR A 209 -5.38 2.26 20.18
CA THR A 209 -5.67 1.90 21.57
C THR A 209 -4.94 0.62 21.98
N THR A 210 -4.66 0.47 23.27
CA THR A 210 -4.02 -0.74 23.82
C THR A 210 -4.76 -2.04 23.47
N PRO A 211 -6.12 -2.10 23.51
CA PRO A 211 -6.84 -3.31 23.05
C PRO A 211 -6.57 -3.66 21.59
N LEU A 212 -6.55 -2.68 20.69
CA LEU A 212 -6.25 -2.90 19.26
C LEU A 212 -4.79 -3.32 19.06
N GLU A 213 -3.87 -2.73 19.83
CA GLU A 213 -2.46 -3.11 19.80
C GLU A 213 -2.26 -4.56 20.24
N ASN A 214 -2.88 -4.96 21.36
CA ASN A 214 -2.81 -6.34 21.85
C ASN A 214 -3.37 -7.34 20.85
N ARG A 215 -4.48 -6.98 20.17
CA ARG A 215 -5.04 -7.79 19.08
C ARG A 215 -4.08 -7.91 17.91
N ALA A 216 -3.52 -6.80 17.42
CA ALA A 216 -2.54 -6.81 16.34
C ALA A 216 -1.31 -7.66 16.69
N LEU A 217 -0.84 -7.59 17.94
CA LEU A 217 0.28 -8.40 18.43
C LEU A 217 -0.04 -9.90 18.48
N ALA A 218 -1.25 -10.29 18.89
CA ALA A 218 -1.68 -11.69 18.91
C ALA A 218 -1.71 -12.27 17.48
N ILE A 219 -2.33 -11.55 16.55
CA ILE A 219 -2.38 -11.93 15.13
C ILE A 219 -0.97 -11.97 14.54
N ALA A 220 -0.13 -10.98 14.83
CA ALA A 220 1.24 -10.93 14.34
C ALA A 220 2.07 -12.15 14.79
N LYS A 221 1.88 -12.61 16.03
CA LYS A 221 2.50 -13.84 16.54
C LYS A 221 2.08 -15.06 15.72
N GLU A 222 0.79 -15.18 15.40
CA GLU A 222 0.28 -16.28 14.59
C GLU A 222 0.82 -16.22 13.15
N LEU A 223 0.85 -15.03 12.53
CA LEU A 223 1.42 -14.83 11.20
C LEU A 223 2.93 -15.17 11.16
N HIS A 224 3.70 -14.77 12.18
CA HIS A 224 5.12 -15.15 12.31
C HIS A 224 5.30 -16.67 12.39
N GLN A 225 4.49 -17.38 13.18
CA GLN A 225 4.53 -18.84 13.28
C GLN A 225 4.24 -19.54 11.95
N GLN A 226 3.50 -18.87 11.06
CA GLN A 226 3.13 -19.36 9.74
C GLN A 226 4.04 -18.85 8.60
N GLY A 227 5.17 -18.21 8.95
CA GLY A 227 6.22 -17.80 8.03
C GLY A 227 6.07 -16.39 7.44
N ILE A 228 5.05 -15.62 7.82
CA ILE A 228 4.90 -14.23 7.39
C ILE A 228 5.62 -13.33 8.40
N THR A 229 6.88 -12.96 8.12
CA THR A 229 7.81 -12.35 9.10
C THR A 229 7.91 -10.83 9.06
N HIS A 230 7.46 -10.20 7.98
CA HIS A 230 7.57 -8.76 7.81
C HIS A 230 6.25 -8.11 8.18
N LEU A 231 6.14 -7.76 9.46
CA LEU A 231 4.95 -7.18 10.05
C LEU A 231 5.27 -5.82 10.69
N ALA A 232 4.32 -4.90 10.63
CA ALA A 232 4.38 -3.63 11.34
C ALA A 232 2.99 -3.21 11.83
N LEU A 233 2.95 -2.27 12.76
CA LEU A 233 1.74 -1.58 13.16
C LEU A 233 1.92 -0.07 13.10
N ALA A 234 0.85 0.64 12.76
CA ALA A 234 0.82 2.09 12.69
C ALA A 234 -0.35 2.66 13.49
N ASN A 235 -0.02 3.67 14.30
CA ASN A 235 -0.97 4.62 14.87
C ASN A 235 -0.87 5.90 14.03
N LEU A 236 -1.76 6.05 13.05
CA LEU A 236 -1.71 7.15 12.08
C LEU A 236 -2.03 8.49 12.73
N LYS A 237 -2.93 8.51 13.72
CA LYS A 237 -3.27 9.70 14.51
C LYS A 237 -2.08 10.28 15.25
N GLU A 238 -1.24 9.42 15.83
CA GLU A 238 -0.02 9.83 16.53
C GLU A 238 1.22 9.91 15.62
N ASN A 239 1.06 9.65 14.31
CA ASN A 239 2.16 9.59 13.35
C ASN A 239 3.28 8.62 13.80
N ARG A 240 2.90 7.45 14.30
CA ARG A 240 3.82 6.42 14.83
C ARG A 240 3.69 5.12 14.05
N ILE A 241 4.83 4.50 13.77
CA ILE A 241 4.91 3.17 13.21
C ILE A 241 5.95 2.33 13.95
N ARG A 242 5.66 1.05 14.15
CA ARG A 242 6.54 0.10 14.83
C ARG A 242 6.63 -1.20 14.02
N LYS A 243 7.84 -1.56 13.64
CA LYS A 243 8.15 -2.88 13.08
C LYS A 243 8.02 -3.94 14.16
N LEU A 244 7.32 -5.02 13.86
CA LEU A 244 7.16 -6.16 14.75
C LEU A 244 8.29 -7.15 14.46
N ARG A 245 8.98 -7.58 15.52
CA ARG A 245 10.04 -8.59 15.41
C ARG A 245 9.43 -9.98 15.63
N PRO A 246 9.93 -11.01 14.93
CA PRO A 246 9.58 -12.40 15.17
C PRO A 246 9.64 -12.80 16.64
#